data_AF-A0A9E4R7Y2-F1
#
_entry.id   AF-A0A9E4R7Y2-F1
#
_cell.length_a   1.000
_cell.length_b   1.000
_cell.length_c   1.000
_cell.angle_alpha   90.00
_cell.angle_beta   90.00
_cell.angle_gamma   90.00
#
_symmetry.space_group_name_H-M   'P 1'
#
loop_
_entity.id
_entity.type
_entity.pdbx_description
1 polymer ?
#
loop_
_entity_poly.entity_id
_entity_poly.type
_entity_poly.pdbx_seq_one_letter_code
_entity_poly.pdbx_strand_id
1 'polypeptide(L)'
;AKRSINMIRKMNVEVLGIVENYTGDVFGSGAGPGLAEELDLPFLGFIALRTDYRDNSRPTVLASADVEAEYDAIWAVAEPRLAELEAAAEESAEGKPEAAP
;
A
#
# COMPACT_ATOMS: atom_id res chain seq x y z
N ALA A 1 0.72 2.48 -14.25
CA ALA A 1 1.00 2.89 -12.85
C ALA A 1 1.35 4.37 -12.72
N LYS A 2 2.50 4.86 -13.24
CA LYS A 2 2.92 6.28 -13.11
C LYS A 2 1.85 7.32 -13.46
N ARG A 3 1.18 7.16 -14.62
CA ARG A 3 0.07 8.05 -15.04
C ARG A 3 -1.07 8.11 -14.01
N SER A 4 -1.42 6.98 -13.42
CA SER A 4 -2.46 6.87 -12.40
C SER A 4 -2.06 7.57 -11.10
N ILE A 5 -0.82 7.38 -10.65
CA ILE A 5 -0.31 8.03 -9.42
C ILE A 5 -0.24 9.54 -9.58
N ASN A 6 0.21 10.04 -10.74
CA ASN A 6 0.19 11.47 -11.04
C ASN A 6 -1.23 12.05 -11.07
N MET A 7 -2.24 11.23 -11.39
CA MET A 7 -3.65 11.65 -11.32
C MET A 7 -4.15 11.68 -9.87
N ILE A 8 -3.77 10.69 -9.06
CA ILE A 8 -4.14 10.64 -7.62
C ILE A 8 -3.55 11.84 -6.87
N ARG A 9 -2.27 12.19 -7.12
CA ARG A 9 -1.64 13.38 -6.56
C ARG A 9 -2.40 14.68 -6.89
N LYS A 10 -3.04 14.77 -8.06
CA LYS A 10 -3.88 15.91 -8.45
C LYS A 10 -5.23 15.95 -7.74
N MET A 11 -5.70 14.82 -7.22
CA MET A 11 -6.95 14.73 -6.45
C MET A 11 -6.74 15.02 -4.96
N ASN A 12 -5.53 15.43 -4.56
CA ASN A 12 -5.18 15.74 -3.17
C ASN A 12 -5.46 14.58 -2.20
N VAL A 13 -5.19 13.36 -2.67
CA VAL A 13 -5.28 12.11 -1.90
C VAL A 13 -3.85 11.63 -1.64
N GLU A 14 -3.56 11.33 -0.38
CA GLU A 14 -2.27 10.79 0.03
C GLU A 14 -2.10 9.34 -0.45
N VAL A 15 -0.89 9.03 -0.90
CA VAL A 15 -0.54 7.68 -1.36
C VAL A 15 0.32 7.02 -0.29
N LEU A 16 -0.22 5.94 0.30
CA LEU A 16 0.45 5.20 1.37
C LEU A 16 1.71 4.48 0.86
N GLY A 17 1.62 3.87 -0.33
CA GLY A 17 2.75 3.17 -0.95
C GLY A 17 2.31 2.30 -2.12
N ILE A 18 3.20 1.40 -2.55
CA ILE A 18 2.98 0.49 -3.67
C ILE A 18 3.00 -0.96 -3.17
N VAL A 19 1.96 -1.72 -3.52
CA VAL A 19 1.93 -3.18 -3.43
C VAL A 19 2.03 -3.75 -4.84
N GLU A 20 2.89 -4.74 -5.04
CA GLU A 20 2.95 -5.49 -6.29
C GLU A 20 2.04 -6.72 -6.25
N ASN A 21 1.07 -6.78 -7.17
CA ASN A 21 0.16 -7.91 -7.27
C ASN A 21 0.65 -8.94 -8.30
N TYR A 22 0.39 -10.22 -8.02
CA TYR A 22 0.69 -11.39 -8.87
C TYR A 22 2.18 -11.64 -9.11
N THR A 23 2.94 -11.83 -8.04
CA THR A 23 4.31 -12.38 -8.12
C THR A 23 4.30 -13.92 -8.07
N GLY A 24 5.47 -14.55 -8.23
CA GLY A 24 5.68 -15.99 -8.05
C GLY A 24 6.08 -16.71 -9.35
N ASP A 25 6.13 -18.04 -9.35
CA ASP A 25 6.80 -18.83 -10.40
C ASP A 25 6.35 -18.54 -11.84
N VAL A 26 5.08 -18.20 -12.05
CA VAL A 26 4.52 -17.92 -13.39
C VAL A 26 4.82 -16.48 -13.85
N PHE A 27 4.86 -15.54 -12.92
CA PHE A 27 4.94 -14.10 -13.20
C PHE A 27 6.30 -13.48 -12.86
N GLY A 28 7.15 -14.20 -12.12
CA GLY A 28 8.41 -13.73 -11.57
C GLY A 28 8.22 -12.63 -10.53
N SER A 29 9.20 -11.73 -10.49
CA SER A 29 9.09 -10.41 -9.86
C SER A 29 8.97 -9.35 -10.94
N GLY A 30 8.04 -8.43 -10.77
CA GLY A 30 7.84 -7.26 -11.60
C GLY A 30 8.66 -6.06 -11.13
N ALA A 31 8.23 -4.88 -11.59
CA ALA A 31 8.95 -3.63 -11.40
C ALA A 31 8.37 -2.79 -10.23
N GLY A 32 7.64 -3.39 -9.30
CA GLY A 32 7.03 -2.71 -8.16
C GLY A 32 8.03 -1.91 -7.32
N PRO A 33 9.15 -2.53 -6.86
CA PRO A 33 10.19 -1.83 -6.12
C PRO A 33 10.79 -0.65 -6.89
N GLY A 34 11.18 -0.86 -8.16
CA GLY A 34 11.76 0.22 -8.97
C GLY A 34 10.79 1.37 -9.26
N LEU A 35 9.49 1.08 -9.37
CA LEU A 35 8.46 2.11 -9.49
C LEU A 35 8.28 2.89 -8.19
N ALA A 36 8.38 2.21 -7.04
CA ALA A 36 8.28 2.84 -5.72
C ALA A 36 9.43 3.82 -5.51
N GLU A 37 10.66 3.41 -5.85
CA GLU A 37 11.84 4.28 -5.87
C GLU A 37 11.66 5.49 -6.81
N GLU A 38 11.22 5.28 -8.04
CA GLU A 38 11.05 6.38 -9.00
C GLU A 38 10.01 7.42 -8.54
N LEU A 39 8.98 6.97 -7.84
CA LEU A 39 7.89 7.83 -7.40
C LEU A 39 8.11 8.39 -6.00
N ASP A 40 9.21 8.05 -5.34
CA ASP A 40 9.50 8.40 -3.95
C ASP A 40 8.34 7.97 -3.03
N LEU A 41 7.95 6.69 -3.16
CA LEU A 41 6.89 6.06 -2.37
C LEU A 41 7.43 4.80 -1.69
N PRO A 42 6.93 4.43 -0.50
CA PRO A 42 7.28 3.16 0.11
C PRO A 42 6.83 1.98 -0.75
N PHE A 43 7.70 0.98 -0.89
CA PHE A 43 7.29 -0.33 -1.35
C PHE A 43 6.75 -1.13 -0.16
N LEU A 44 5.45 -1.40 -0.15
CA LEU A 44 4.79 -2.05 0.97
C LEU A 44 4.98 -3.56 0.93
N GLY A 45 5.15 -4.14 -0.26
CA GLY A 45 5.36 -5.58 -0.41
C GLY A 45 4.72 -6.12 -1.69
N PHE A 46 4.56 -7.44 -1.74
CA PHE A 46 3.95 -8.12 -2.86
C PHE A 46 2.93 -9.15 -2.41
N ILE A 47 2.03 -9.51 -3.33
CA ILE A 47 1.07 -10.60 -3.17
C ILE A 47 1.32 -11.59 -4.29
N ALA A 48 1.63 -12.84 -3.94
CA ALA A 48 1.90 -13.88 -4.92
C ALA A 48 0.60 -14.48 -5.48
N LEU A 49 0.63 -14.92 -6.74
CA LEU A 49 -0.48 -15.70 -7.29
C LEU A 49 -0.44 -17.12 -6.71
N ARG A 50 -1.40 -17.42 -5.84
CA ARG A 50 -1.49 -18.71 -5.13
C ARG A 50 -2.76 -19.47 -5.47
N THR A 51 -2.69 -20.79 -5.43
CA THR A 51 -3.88 -21.66 -5.60
C THR A 51 -4.86 -21.53 -4.44
N ASP A 52 -4.39 -21.11 -3.26
CA ASP A 52 -5.21 -20.92 -2.06
C ASP A 52 -6.38 -19.94 -2.28
N TYR A 53 -6.19 -18.96 -3.16
CA TYR A 53 -7.25 -18.02 -3.55
C TYR A 53 -8.45 -18.66 -4.27
N ARG A 54 -8.37 -19.94 -4.63
CA ARG A 54 -9.51 -20.69 -5.21
C ARG A 54 -10.46 -21.22 -4.13
N ASP A 55 -10.01 -21.33 -2.89
CA ASP A 55 -10.88 -21.69 -1.78
C ASP A 55 -11.69 -20.47 -1.33
N ASN A 56 -13.01 -20.55 -1.52
CA ASN A 56 -13.97 -19.51 -1.13
C ASN A 56 -14.68 -19.83 0.20
N SER A 57 -14.22 -20.83 0.95
CA SER A 57 -14.84 -21.23 2.22
C SER A 57 -14.68 -20.18 3.32
N ARG A 58 -13.61 -19.37 3.25
CA ARG A 58 -13.28 -18.27 4.18
C ARG A 58 -12.27 -17.32 3.52
N PRO A 59 -12.03 -16.11 4.08
CA PRO A 59 -10.95 -15.25 3.60
C PRO A 59 -9.61 -16.00 3.55
N THR A 60 -8.91 -15.94 2.42
CA THR A 60 -7.70 -16.74 2.17
C THR A 60 -6.60 -16.47 3.20
N VAL A 61 -6.52 -15.24 3.72
CA VAL A 61 -5.60 -14.86 4.80
C VAL A 61 -5.80 -15.68 6.09
N LEU A 62 -7.03 -16.17 6.33
CA LEU A 62 -7.36 -17.03 7.49
C LEU A 62 -7.23 -18.53 7.17
N ALA A 63 -6.89 -18.87 5.93
CA ALA A 63 -6.81 -20.24 5.43
C ALA A 63 -5.40 -20.66 5.00
N SER A 64 -4.55 -19.71 4.63
CA SER A 64 -3.20 -19.95 4.13
C SER A 64 -2.20 -19.12 4.91
N ALA A 65 -1.29 -19.79 5.63
CA ALA A 65 -0.22 -19.16 6.40
C ALA A 65 0.74 -18.36 5.51
N ASP A 66 0.90 -18.75 4.25
CA ASP A 66 1.72 -17.99 3.30
C ASP A 66 1.04 -16.67 2.91
N VAL A 67 -0.28 -16.69 2.71
CA VAL A 67 -1.05 -15.47 2.44
C VAL A 67 -1.09 -14.59 3.67
N GLU A 68 -1.26 -15.16 4.86
CA GLU A 68 -1.13 -14.43 6.14
C GLU A 68 0.20 -13.70 6.24
N ALA A 69 1.32 -14.40 6.00
CA ALA A 69 2.65 -13.81 6.04
C ALA A 69 2.85 -12.67 5.02
N GLU A 70 2.26 -12.75 3.82
CA GLU A 70 2.30 -11.67 2.84
C GLU A 70 1.56 -10.43 3.33
N TYR A 71 0.39 -10.60 3.94
CA TYR A 71 -0.39 -9.49 4.50
C TYR A 71 0.29 -8.87 5.71
N ASP A 72 0.86 -9.68 6.60
CA ASP A 72 1.63 -9.20 7.75
C ASP A 72 2.85 -8.39 7.32
N ALA A 73 3.56 -8.84 6.27
CA ALA A 73 4.69 -8.10 5.71
C ALA A 73 4.25 -6.74 5.13
N ILE A 74 3.13 -6.70 4.42
CA ILE A 74 2.55 -5.44 3.91
C ILE A 74 2.16 -4.52 5.06
N TRP A 75 1.49 -5.06 6.08
CA TRP A 75 1.01 -4.30 7.22
C TRP A 75 2.16 -3.71 8.04
N ALA A 76 3.24 -4.47 8.25
CA ALA A 76 4.43 -4.00 8.98
C ALA A 76 5.08 -2.73 8.38
N VAL A 77 4.88 -2.48 7.08
CA VAL A 77 5.34 -1.26 6.40
C VAL A 77 4.22 -0.21 6.33
N ALA A 78 2.99 -0.64 6.09
CA ALA A 78 1.85 0.24 5.90
C ALA A 78 1.42 0.95 7.20
N GLU A 79 1.44 0.26 8.35
CA GLU A 79 1.03 0.78 9.65
C GLU A 79 1.83 2.02 10.10
N PRO A 80 3.18 1.99 10.18
CA PRO A 80 3.93 3.17 10.60
C PRO A 80 3.74 4.33 9.62
N ARG A 81 3.66 4.04 8.31
CA ARG A 81 3.46 5.05 7.27
C ARG A 81 2.08 5.72 7.38
N LEU A 82 1.05 4.97 7.77
CA LEU A 82 -0.28 5.51 8.01
C LEU A 82 -0.27 6.45 9.21
N ALA A 83 0.35 6.03 10.32
CA ALA A 83 0.48 6.85 11.51
C ALA A 83 1.22 8.17 11.25
N GLU A 84 2.28 8.15 10.43
CA GLU A 84 3.01 9.35 9.98
C GLU A 84 2.11 10.31 9.18
N LEU A 85 1.28 9.78 8.27
CA LEU A 85 0.36 10.59 7.47
C LEU A 85 -0.76 11.20 8.32
N GLU A 86 -1.29 10.44 9.26
CA GLU A 86 -2.32 10.91 10.19
C GLU A 86 -1.78 12.04 11.08
N ALA A 87 -0.60 11.85 11.67
CA ALA A 87 0.05 12.88 12.47
C ALA A 87 0.33 14.18 11.68
N ALA A 88 0.80 14.06 10.43
CA ALA A 88 1.03 15.21 9.56
C ALA A 88 -0.28 15.93 9.17
N ALA A 89 -1.37 15.19 9.01
CA ALA A 89 -2.70 15.74 8.73
C ALA A 89 -3.26 16.52 9.94
N GLU A 90 -3.03 16.02 11.16
CA GLU A 90 -3.41 16.70 12.41
C GLU A 90 -2.64 18.00 12.61
N GLU A 91 -1.30 18.00 12.45
CA GLU A 91 -0.46 19.20 12.55
C GLU A 91 -0.89 20.28 11.53
N SER A 92 -1.24 19.86 10.32
CA SER A 92 -1.74 20.76 9.26
C SER A 92 -3.13 21.33 9.55
N ALA A 93 -3.95 20.65 10.37
CA ALA A 93 -5.26 21.11 10.79
C ALA A 93 -5.17 22.11 11.96
N GLU A 94 -4.24 21.88 12.90
CA GLU A 94 -4.06 22.71 14.10
C GLU A 94 -3.38 24.07 13.81
N GLY A 95 -2.58 24.14 12.73
CA GLY A 95 -1.88 25.36 12.30
C GLY A 95 -2.72 26.40 11.53
N LYS A 96 -4.02 26.16 11.32
CA LYS A 96 -4.88 27.08 10.56
C LYS A 96 -5.52 28.10 11.52
N PRO A 97 -5.17 29.40 11.49
CA PRO A 97 -5.85 30.37 12.33
C PRO A 97 -7.32 30.40 11.91
N GLU A 98 -8.20 30.28 12.90
CA GLU A 98 -9.63 30.54 12.78
C GLU A 98 -9.78 31.94 12.15
N ALA A 99 -10.21 31.97 10.89
CA ALA A 99 -10.54 33.22 10.22
C ALA A 99 -11.80 33.77 10.91
N ALA A 100 -11.58 34.58 11.95
CA ALA A 100 -12.64 35.28 12.64
C ALA A 100 -13.37 36.21 11.65
N PRO A 101 -14.71 36.28 11.71
CA PRO A 101 -15.52 37.15 10.85
C PRO A 101 -15.34 38.64 11.16
#